data_AF-A0A7J2YH00-F1
#
_entry.id   AF-A0A7J2YH00-F1
#
_cell.length_a   1.000
_cell.length_b   1.000
_cell.length_c   1.000
_cell.angle_alpha   90.00
_cell.angle_beta   90.00
_cell.angle_gamma   90.00
#
_symmetry.space_group_name_H-M   'P 1'
#
loop_
_entity.id
_entity.type
_entity.pdbx_description
1 polymer ?
#
loop_
_entity_poly.entity_id
_entity_poly.type
_entity_poly.pdbx_seq_one_letter_code
_entity_poly.pdbx_strand_id
1 'polypeptide(L)'
;MGYDSSLIEMLMPKILETIYSISISGGMVTLDEVSKRLGVPTSFLEDVLKLAREKGLVSSDSLNLTDSGREFILRYRQAFIHDKLIHGRHG
;
A
#
# COMPACT_ATOMS: atom_id res chain seq x y z
N MET A 1 2.63 0.92 22.11
CA MET A 1 2.25 -0.40 21.53
C MET A 1 2.36 -0.24 20.02
N GLY A 2 3.30 -0.93 19.38
CA GLY A 2 3.36 -0.99 17.92
C GLY A 2 2.43 -2.09 17.39
N TYR A 3 1.96 -1.96 16.16
CA TYR A 3 1.16 -3.02 15.53
C TYR A 3 2.03 -4.23 15.16
N ASP A 4 1.40 -5.40 15.00
CA ASP A 4 2.07 -6.63 14.61
C ASP A 4 2.71 -6.49 13.22
N SER A 5 4.01 -6.80 13.11
CA SER A 5 4.78 -6.69 11.87
C SER A 5 4.15 -7.49 10.72
N SER A 6 3.54 -8.63 11.01
CA SER A 6 2.89 -9.50 10.01
C SER A 6 1.65 -8.83 9.42
N LEU A 7 0.88 -8.12 10.25
CA LEU A 7 -0.29 -7.35 9.83
C LEU A 7 0.12 -6.15 8.96
N ILE A 8 1.19 -5.47 9.37
CA ILE A 8 1.78 -4.34 8.63
C ILE A 8 2.20 -4.81 7.22
N GLU A 9 2.95 -5.91 7.13
CA GLU A 9 3.43 -6.42 5.84
C GLU A 9 2.28 -6.90 4.94
N MET A 10 1.25 -7.52 5.52
CA MET A 10 0.08 -7.97 4.77
C MET A 10 -0.74 -6.81 4.19
N LEU A 11 -0.90 -5.72 4.92
CA LEU A 11 -1.73 -4.58 4.51
C LEU A 11 -0.96 -3.51 3.71
N MET A 12 0.37 -3.50 3.78
CA MET A 12 1.22 -2.55 3.07
C MET A 12 0.90 -2.45 1.57
N PRO A 13 0.77 -3.54 0.79
CA PRO A 13 0.48 -3.42 -0.64
C PRO A 13 -0.83 -2.67 -0.92
N LYS A 14 -1.88 -2.94 -0.14
CA LYS A 14 -3.19 -2.31 -0.30
C LYS A 14 -3.20 -0.83 0.09
N ILE A 15 -2.43 -0.48 1.13
CA ILE A 15 -2.24 0.92 1.55
C ILE A 15 -1.48 1.70 0.48
N LEU A 16 -0.35 1.16 0.00
CA LEU A 16 0.46 1.76 -1.05
C LEU A 16 -0.30 1.87 -2.38
N GLU A 17 -1.15 0.90 -2.72
CA GLU A 17 -2.05 0.98 -3.87
C GLU A 17 -3.06 2.14 -3.74
N THR A 18 -3.63 2.34 -2.54
CA THR A 18 -4.59 3.43 -2.29
C THR A 18 -3.93 4.79 -2.44
N ILE A 19 -2.74 4.95 -1.86
CA ILE A 19 -1.88 6.14 -2.00
C ILE A 19 -1.63 6.41 -3.48
N TYR A 20 -1.22 5.39 -4.24
CA TYR A 20 -0.99 5.52 -5.67
C TYR A 20 -2.25 5.94 -6.42
N SER A 21 -3.40 5.34 -6.09
CA SER A 21 -4.69 5.64 -6.72
C SER A 21 -5.17 7.07 -6.47
N ILE A 22 -4.93 7.63 -5.28
CA ILE A 22 -5.25 9.04 -4.97
C ILE A 22 -4.35 9.97 -5.78
N SER A 23 -3.04 9.67 -5.82
CA SER A 23 -2.04 10.46 -6.54
C SER A 23 -2.35 10.56 -8.04
N ILE A 24 -2.66 9.44 -8.70
CA ILE A 24 -3.01 9.43 -10.14
C ILE A 24 -4.33 10.15 -10.44
N SER A 25 -5.23 10.27 -9.46
CA SER A 25 -6.50 10.98 -9.61
C SER A 25 -6.34 12.50 -9.49
N GLY A 26 -5.11 13.00 -9.30
CA GLY A 26 -4.82 14.40 -9.03
C GLY A 26 -5.21 14.86 -7.62
N GLY A 27 -5.53 13.93 -6.73
CA GLY A 27 -5.89 14.23 -5.34
C GLY A 27 -4.64 14.49 -4.49
N MET A 28 -4.77 15.37 -3.49
CA MET A 28 -3.75 15.54 -2.47
C MET A 28 -3.72 14.30 -1.57
N VAL A 29 -2.61 13.58 -1.58
CA VAL A 29 -2.44 12.39 -0.74
C VAL A 29 -2.14 12.83 0.69
N THR A 30 -3.04 12.53 1.62
CA THR A 30 -2.85 12.76 3.06
C THR A 30 -3.17 11.49 3.84
N LEU A 31 -2.61 11.35 5.05
CA LEU A 31 -2.90 10.22 5.92
C LEU A 31 -4.38 10.15 6.30
N ASP A 32 -5.02 11.30 6.48
CA ASP A 32 -6.45 11.40 6.80
C ASP A 32 -7.32 10.83 5.67
N GLU A 33 -7.02 11.18 4.41
CA GLU A 33 -7.76 10.66 3.25
C GLU A 33 -7.57 9.15 3.10
N VAL A 34 -6.33 8.66 3.26
CA VAL A 34 -6.03 7.22 3.19
C VAL A 34 -6.71 6.46 4.33
N SER A 35 -6.69 7.02 5.54
CA SER A 35 -7.36 6.50 6.74
C SER A 35 -8.87 6.33 6.48
N LYS A 36 -9.52 7.38 5.98
CA LYS A 36 -10.96 7.37 5.66
C LYS A 36 -11.33 6.34 4.60
N ARG A 37 -10.53 6.23 3.53
CA ARG A 37 -10.81 5.24 2.46
C ARG A 37 -10.63 3.80 2.90
N LEU A 38 -9.67 3.54 3.77
CA LEU A 38 -9.34 2.18 4.21
C LEU A 38 -10.02 1.79 5.52
N GLY A 39 -10.58 2.74 6.25
CA GLY A 39 -11.16 2.52 7.58
C GLY A 39 -10.12 2.11 8.62
N VAL A 40 -8.88 2.61 8.50
CA VAL A 40 -7.76 2.25 9.41
C VAL A 40 -7.22 3.51 10.08
N PRO A 41 -6.78 3.44 11.36
CA PRO A 41 -6.28 4.59 12.08
C PRO A 41 -4.98 5.13 11.46
N THR A 42 -4.77 6.45 11.53
CA THR A 42 -3.57 7.10 11.00
C THR A 42 -2.28 6.59 11.63
N SER A 43 -2.30 6.22 12.92
CA SER A 43 -1.16 5.58 13.61
C SER A 43 -0.73 4.26 12.94
N PHE A 44 -1.69 3.46 12.46
CA PHE A 44 -1.37 2.25 11.71
C PHE A 44 -0.73 2.57 10.35
N LEU A 45 -1.24 3.61 9.68
CA LEU A 45 -0.65 4.07 8.42
C LEU A 45 0.79 4.57 8.62
N GLU A 46 1.07 5.26 9.72
CA GLU A 46 2.43 5.72 10.05
C GLU A 46 3.40 4.55 10.21
N ASP A 47 3.01 3.50 10.92
CA ASP A 47 3.84 2.29 11.08
C ASP A 47 4.07 1.57 9.74
N VAL A 48 3.04 1.47 8.90
CA VAL A 48 3.17 0.92 7.54
C VAL A 48 4.09 1.77 6.66
N LEU A 49 3.93 3.09 6.70
CA LEU A 49 4.73 4.01 5.91
C LEU A 49 6.18 4.07 6.37
N LYS A 50 6.42 3.94 7.68
CA LYS A 50 7.77 3.79 8.22
C LYS A 50 8.45 2.58 7.59
N LEU A 51 7.82 1.40 7.64
CA LEU A 51 8.38 0.20 7.03
C LEU A 51 8.51 0.34 5.50
N ALA A 52 7.54 0.95 4.83
CA ALA A 52 7.61 1.19 3.39
C ALA A 52 8.78 2.12 2.99
N ARG A 53 9.10 3.13 3.81
CA ARG A 53 10.25 4.02 3.62
C ARG A 53 11.58 3.30 3.87
N GLU A 54 11.65 2.48 4.91
CA GLU A 54 12.81 1.62 5.18
C GLU A 54 13.08 0.67 4.00
N LYS A 55 12.03 0.20 3.32
CA LYS A 55 12.09 -0.60 2.10
C LYS A 55 12.27 0.22 0.80
N GLY A 56 12.35 1.55 0.88
CA GLY A 56 12.53 2.44 -0.27
C GLY A 56 11.34 2.50 -1.23
N LEU A 57 10.14 2.13 -0.78
CA LEU A 57 8.90 2.11 -1.59
C LEU A 57 8.18 3.46 -1.59
N VAL A 58 8.36 4.25 -0.54
CA VAL A 58 7.78 5.59 -0.38
C VAL A 58 8.90 6.58 -0.13
N SER A 59 8.76 7.78 -0.68
CA SER A 59 9.69 8.88 -0.45
C SER A 59 9.79 9.25 1.05
N SER A 60 10.96 9.69 1.47
CA SER A 60 11.21 10.23 2.83
C SER A 60 10.39 11.48 3.10
N ASP A 61 10.27 12.36 2.10
CA ASP A 61 9.77 13.73 2.25
C ASP A 61 8.30 13.88 1.83
N SER A 62 7.70 12.82 1.29
CA SER A 62 6.31 12.84 0.83
C SER A 62 5.64 11.48 0.99
N LEU A 63 4.33 11.42 0.75
CA LEU A 63 3.57 10.16 0.69
C LEU A 63 3.61 9.52 -0.71
N ASN A 64 4.41 10.07 -1.64
CA ASN A 64 4.48 9.55 -2.99
C ASN A 64 5.32 8.27 -3.05
N LEU A 65 4.89 7.33 -3.89
CA LEU A 65 5.67 6.14 -4.18
C LEU A 65 6.89 6.49 -5.02
N THR A 66 8.01 5.86 -4.68
CA THR A 66 9.22 5.82 -5.52
C THR A 66 8.98 4.92 -6.74
N ASP A 67 9.93 4.86 -7.68
CA ASP A 67 9.87 3.92 -8.80
C ASP A 67 9.82 2.47 -8.30
N SER A 68 10.60 2.12 -7.28
CA SER A 68 10.56 0.81 -6.62
C SER A 68 9.20 0.52 -5.98
N GLY A 69 8.57 1.52 -5.36
CA GLY A 69 7.22 1.40 -4.81
C GLY A 69 6.17 1.12 -5.88
N ARG A 70 6.26 1.79 -7.03
CA ARG A 70 5.37 1.57 -8.17
C ARG A 70 5.55 0.17 -8.73
N GLU A 71 6.80 -0.27 -8.92
CA GLU A 71 7.09 -1.62 -9.40
C GLU A 71 6.58 -2.70 -8.43
N PHE A 72 6.78 -2.48 -7.12
CA PHE A 72 6.24 -3.36 -6.08
C PHE A 72 4.72 -3.54 -6.22
N ILE A 73 3.97 -2.46 -6.43
CA ILE A 73 2.51 -2.51 -6.65
C ILE A 73 2.15 -3.20 -7.95
N LEU A 74 2.90 -2.97 -9.04
CA LEU A 74 2.67 -3.67 -10.30
C LEU A 74 2.86 -5.18 -10.17
N ARG A 75 3.92 -5.62 -9.48
CA ARG A 75 4.16 -7.04 -9.19
C ARG A 75 3.08 -7.63 -8.30
N TYR A 76 2.65 -6.89 -7.26
CA TYR A 76 1.54 -7.32 -6.39
C TYR A 76 0.23 -7.48 -7.16
N ARG A 77 -0.11 -6.53 -8.04
CA ARG A 77 -1.28 -6.63 -8.92
C ARG A 77 -1.22 -7.83 -9.84
N GLN A 78 -0.06 -8.08 -10.45
CA GLN A 78 0.14 -9.26 -11.29
C GLN A 78 -0.04 -10.54 -10.48
N ALA A 79 0.60 -10.66 -9.31
CA ALA A 79 0.45 -11.81 -8.43
C ALA A 79 -1.01 -12.04 -8.00
N PHE A 80 -1.75 -10.97 -7.67
CA PHE A 80 -3.16 -11.05 -7.32
C PHE A 80 -4.04 -11.49 -8.50
N ILE A 81 -3.76 -11.02 -9.72
CA ILE A 81 -4.45 -11.46 -10.93
C ILE A 81 -4.12 -12.93 -11.23
N HIS A 82 -2.85 -13.33 -11.10
CA HIS A 82 -2.42 -14.70 -11.31
C HIS A 82 -3.07 -15.67 -10.31
N ASP A 83 -3.13 -15.31 -9.03
CA ASP A 83 -3.80 -16.11 -8.01
C ASP A 83 -5.31 -16.28 -8.31
N LYS A 84 -5.98 -15.20 -8.70
CA LYS A 84 -7.40 -15.22 -9.08
C LYS A 84 -7.68 -16.03 -10.36
N LEU A 85 -6.75 -16.05 -11.31
CA LEU A 85 -6.86 -16.84 -12.56
C LEU A 85 -6.57 -18.33 -12.34
N ILE A 86 -5.66 -18.67 -11.42
CA ILE A 86 -5.32 -20.06 -11.11
C ILE A 86 -6.37 -20.71 -10.19
N HIS A 87 -6.95 -19.97 -9.24
CA HIS A 87 -8.04 -20.47 -8.38
C HIS A 87 -9.44 -20.43 -9.05
N GLY A 88 -9.59 -19.81 -10.22
CA GLY A 88 -10.86 -19.70 -10.95
C GLY A 88 -11.26 -20.95 -11.77
N ARG A 89 -10.65 -22.11 -11.53
CA ARG A 89 -10.98 -23.35 -12.25
C ARG A 89 -10.99 -24.61 -11.36
N HIS A 90 -11.87 -24.61 -10.37
CA HIS A 90 -12.65 -25.78 -9.99
C HIS A 90 -14.12 -25.30 -10.06
N GLY A 91 -14.96 -25.67 -11.03
CA GLY A 91 -15.02 -26.95 -11.72
C GLY A 91 -15.64 -27.96 -10.78
#